data_AF-A0A2Z3H414-F1
#
_entry.id   AF-A0A2Z3H414-F1
#
_cell.length_a   1.000
_cell.length_b   1.000
_cell.length_c   1.000
_cell.angle_alpha   90.00
_cell.angle_beta   90.00
_cell.angle_gamma   90.00
#
_symmetry.space_group_name_H-M   'P 1'
#
loop_
_entity.id
_entity.type
_entity.pdbx_description
1 polymer ?
#
loop_
_entity_poly.entity_id
_entity_poly.type
_entity_poly.pdbx_seq_one_letter_code
_entity_poly.pdbx_strand_id
1 'polypeptide(L)'
;MKSKEPFNAEQQVRAMLDRGWLWRDPLSSVLVHPQDYTLFAVYDHDAGTLTYSAALLEALELVIPTPPHQSRYYWPDENRAYQKSKRS
;
A
#
# COMPACT_ATOMS: atom_id res chain seq x y z
N MET A 1 -11.99 -20.26 3.58
CA MET A 1 -12.20 -18.81 3.33
C MET A 1 -11.15 -18.06 4.14
N LYS A 2 -10.14 -17.45 3.53
CA LYS A 2 -9.22 -16.57 4.27
C LYS A 2 -9.97 -15.26 4.49
N SER A 3 -10.31 -14.97 5.74
CA SER A 3 -10.90 -13.70 6.16
C SER A 3 -9.96 -12.58 5.72
N LYS A 4 -10.43 -11.71 4.84
CA LYS A 4 -9.73 -10.50 4.42
C LYS A 4 -9.87 -9.54 5.59
N GLU A 5 -9.08 -9.75 6.65
CA GLU A 5 -9.06 -8.81 7.78
C GLU A 5 -8.76 -7.42 7.22
N PRO A 6 -9.55 -6.39 7.59
CA PRO A 6 -9.31 -5.05 7.12
C PRO A 6 -7.90 -4.65 7.56
N PHE A 7 -7.06 -4.26 6.60
CA PHE A 7 -5.75 -3.67 6.87
C PHE A 7 -5.95 -2.57 7.92
N ASN A 8 -5.48 -2.79 9.15
CA ASN A 8 -5.65 -1.83 10.24
C ASN A 8 -4.67 -0.66 10.01
N ALA A 9 -5.09 0.58 10.28
CA ALA A 9 -4.27 1.78 10.13
C ALA A 9 -2.89 1.62 10.79
N GLU A 10 -2.81 0.96 11.94
CA GLU A 10 -1.54 0.67 12.62
C GLU A 10 -0.61 -0.23 11.78
N GLN A 11 -1.16 -1.26 11.13
CA GLN A 11 -0.39 -2.13 10.23
C GLN A 11 0.11 -1.34 9.03
N GLN A 12 -0.69 -0.39 8.54
CA GLN A 12 -0.32 0.47 7.43
C GLN A 12 0.79 1.45 7.81
N VAL A 13 0.71 2.08 8.98
CA VAL A 13 1.78 2.90 9.56
C VAL A 13 3.09 2.11 9.65
N ARG A 14 3.05 0.90 10.23
CA ARG A 14 4.23 0.02 10.31
C ARG A 14 4.81 -0.28 8.93
N ALA A 15 3.95 -0.56 7.95
CA ALA A 15 4.38 -0.86 6.58
C ALA A 15 4.91 0.37 5.82
N MET A 16 4.52 1.58 6.20
CA MET A 16 5.10 2.82 5.67
C MET A 16 6.49 3.05 6.27
N LEU A 17 6.63 2.89 7.59
CA LEU A 17 7.92 2.99 8.29
C LEU A 17 8.95 1.97 7.76
N ASP A 18 8.53 0.72 7.54
CA ASP A 18 9.37 -0.34 6.95
C ASP A 18 9.86 0.03 5.53
N ARG A 19 9.06 0.80 4.79
CA ARG A 19 9.40 1.34 3.46
C ARG A 19 10.18 2.66 3.53
N GLY A 20 10.64 3.08 4.71
CA GLY A 20 11.50 4.25 4.88
C GLY A 20 10.76 5.58 5.04
N TRP A 21 9.44 5.56 5.29
CA TRP A 21 8.73 6.77 5.73
C TRP A 21 9.19 7.16 7.12
N LEU A 22 9.08 8.44 7.44
CA LEU A 22 9.57 9.00 8.69
C LEU A 22 8.46 9.76 9.40
N TRP A 23 8.46 9.71 10.72
CA TRP A 23 7.70 10.69 11.51
C TRP A 23 8.30 12.07 11.31
N ARG A 24 7.44 13.07 11.09
CA ARG A 24 7.88 14.47 10.92
C ARG A 24 8.66 14.98 12.13
N ASP A 25 8.25 14.57 13.32
CA ASP A 25 8.89 14.84 14.60
C ASP A 25 8.55 13.72 15.62
N PRO A 26 9.29 13.58 16.73
CA PRO A 26 9.12 12.45 17.65
C PRO A 26 7.76 12.34 18.34
N LEU A 27 6.98 13.43 18.35
CA LEU A 27 5.64 13.48 18.94
C LEU A 27 4.56 13.69 17.87
N SER A 28 4.93 13.58 16.59
CA SER A 28 4.05 13.83 15.47
C SER A 28 3.15 12.65 15.23
N SER A 29 1.90 12.94 14.92
CA SER A 29 0.98 12.03 14.24
C SER A 29 1.19 12.01 12.72
N VAL A 30 2.20 12.69 12.18
CA VAL A 30 2.39 12.86 10.73
C VAL A 30 3.58 12.04 10.22
N LEU A 31 3.31 11.12 9.30
CA LEU A 31 4.30 10.41 8.50
C LEU A 31 4.55 11.16 7.20
N VAL A 32 5.81 11.33 6.83
CA VAL A 32 6.24 12.01 5.60
C VAL A 32 7.15 11.10 4.78
N HIS A 33 7.08 11.22 3.46
CA HIS A 33 8.01 10.56 2.56
C HIS A 33 9.37 11.27 2.59
N PRO A 34 10.51 10.56 2.69
CA PRO A 34 11.83 11.18 2.91
C PRO A 34 12.34 12.00 1.72
N GLN A 35 11.81 11.75 0.52
CA GLN A 35 12.22 12.44 -0.71
C GLN A 35 11.19 13.50 -1.16
N ASP A 36 9.98 13.47 -0.61
CA ASP A 36 8.90 14.38 -1.00
C ASP A 36 7.97 14.66 0.17
N TYR A 37 8.17 15.79 0.83
CA TYR A 37 7.39 16.21 1.99
C TYR A 37 5.94 16.58 1.65
N THR A 38 5.56 16.66 0.37
CA THR A 38 4.16 16.83 -0.05
C THR A 38 3.37 15.52 0.12
N LEU A 39 4.05 14.37 0.13
CA LEU A 39 3.46 13.06 0.38
C LEU A 39 3.49 12.77 1.88
N PHE A 40 2.36 12.96 2.53
CA PHE A 40 2.21 12.69 3.96
C PHE A 40 0.93 11.92 4.29
N ALA A 41 0.95 11.26 5.45
CA ALA A 41 -0.20 10.62 6.08
C ALA A 41 -0.29 11.04 7.55
N VAL A 42 -1.51 11.21 8.05
CA VAL A 42 -1.80 11.59 9.43
C VAL A 42 -2.45 10.42 10.14
N TYR A 43 -1.80 9.91 11.18
CA TYR A 43 -2.28 8.81 12.01
C TYR A 43 -2.97 9.34 13.26
N ASP A 44 -4.28 9.12 13.34
CA ASP A 44 -5.06 9.38 14.54
C ASP A 44 -5.03 8.12 15.42
N HIS A 45 -4.32 8.21 16.54
CA HIS A 45 -4.13 7.10 17.47
C HIS A 45 -5.42 6.73 18.23
N ASP A 46 -6.26 7.71 18.56
CA ASP A 46 -7.50 7.51 19.31
C ASP A 46 -8.57 6.85 18.43
N ALA A 47 -8.69 7.28 17.18
CA ALA A 47 -9.63 6.73 16.21
C ALA A 47 -9.09 5.49 15.49
N GLY A 48 -7.78 5.23 15.55
CA GLY A 48 -7.13 4.17 14.78
C GLY A 48 -7.31 4.37 13.27
N THR A 49 -7.24 5.62 12.80
CA THR A 49 -7.46 5.97 11.40
C THR A 49 -6.24 6.62 10.78
N LEU A 50 -6.08 6.46 9.47
CA LEU A 50 -4.97 7.01 8.69
C LEU A 50 -5.54 7.86 7.56
N THR A 51 -5.22 9.15 7.56
CA THR A 51 -5.67 10.11 6.55
C THR A 51 -4.51 10.47 5.63
N TYR A 52 -4.72 10.45 4.32
CA TYR A 52 -3.68 10.76 3.34
C TYR A 52 -3.79 12.19 2.82
N SER A 53 -2.64 12.78 2.52
CA SER A 53 -2.57 14.01 1.72
C SER A 53 -3.15 13.80 0.32
N ALA A 54 -3.69 14.88 -0.27
CA ALA A 54 -4.23 14.84 -1.62
C ALA A 54 -3.18 14.36 -2.64
N ALA A 55 -1.95 14.89 -2.55
CA ALA A 55 -0.84 14.47 -3.40
C ALA A 55 -0.51 12.98 -3.28
N LEU A 56 -0.61 12.40 -2.08
CA LEU A 56 -0.42 10.96 -1.88
C LEU A 56 -1.57 10.15 -2.49
N LEU A 57 -2.81 10.60 -2.37
CA LEU A 57 -3.94 9.94 -3.03
C LEU A 57 -3.79 9.94 -4.54
N GLU A 58 -3.44 11.10 -5.13
CA GLU A 58 -3.18 11.21 -6.57
C GLU A 58 -2.02 10.31 -7.00
N ALA A 59 -0.93 10.28 -6.22
CA ALA A 59 0.20 9.40 -6.50
C ALA A 59 -0.18 7.90 -6.45
N LEU A 60 -1.07 7.51 -5.53
CA LEU A 60 -1.57 6.14 -5.43
C LEU A 60 -2.51 5.77 -6.58
N GLU A 61 -3.30 6.71 -7.08
CA GLU A 61 -4.16 6.51 -8.26
C GLU A 61 -3.34 6.28 -9.54
N LEU A 62 -2.16 6.90 -9.64
CA LEU A 62 -1.24 6.71 -10.76
C LEU A 62 -0.53 5.35 -10.74
N VAL A 63 -0.54 4.64 -9.61
CA VAL A 63 -0.07 3.25 -9.53
C VAL A 63 -1.13 2.35 -10.15
N ILE A 64 -1.16 2.30 -11.48
CA ILE A 64 -1.91 1.26 -12.19
C ILE A 64 -1.25 -0.08 -11.83
N PRO A 65 -1.93 -1.01 -11.13
CA PRO A 65 -1.38 -2.34 -10.92
C PRO A 65 -1.09 -2.93 -12.29
N THR A 66 0.18 -3.20 -12.57
CA THR A 66 0.58 -3.84 -13.83
C THR A 66 -0.27 -5.09 -13.98
N PRO A 67 -1.09 -5.20 -15.06
CA PRO A 67 -1.93 -6.36 -15.23
C PRO A 67 -1.06 -7.64 -15.16
N PRO A 68 -1.56 -8.71 -14.53
CA PRO A 68 -0.77 -9.90 -14.17
C PRO A 68 -0.05 -10.56 -15.36
N HIS A 69 -0.43 -10.21 -16.59
CA HIS A 69 0.15 -10.73 -17.82
C HIS A 69 1.39 -9.98 -18.36
N GLN A 70 1.85 -8.88 -17.72
CA GLN A 70 3.00 -8.10 -18.21
C GLN A 70 4.25 -8.14 -17.31
N SER A 71 4.16 -8.71 -16.11
CA SER A 71 5.34 -8.85 -15.26
C SER A 71 6.07 -10.17 -15.57
N ARG A 72 7.36 -10.07 -15.93
CA ARG A 72 8.26 -11.23 -16.11
C ARG A 72 8.47 -12.04 -14.81
N TYR A 73 7.98 -11.53 -13.68
CA TYR A 73 8.10 -12.12 -12.35
C TYR A 73 6.78 -12.63 -11.79
N TYR A 74 5.72 -12.75 -12.60
CA TYR A 74 4.47 -13.36 -12.14
C TYR A 74 4.69 -14.85 -11.85
N TRP A 75 4.45 -15.24 -10.60
CA TRP A 75 4.80 -16.55 -10.04
C TRP A 75 4.22 -17.70 -10.90
N PRO A 76 5.00 -18.75 -11.21
CA PRO A 76 4.63 -19.76 -12.21
C PRO A 76 3.43 -20.65 -11.84
N ASP A 77 3.03 -20.73 -10.57
CA ASP A 77 1.94 -21.62 -10.13
C ASP A 77 0.55 -21.17 -10.62
N GLU A 78 0.30 -19.85 -10.66
CA GLU A 78 -1.01 -19.33 -11.05
C GLU A 78 -1.27 -19.38 -12.56
N ASN A 79 -0.21 -19.45 -13.37
CA ASN A 79 -0.32 -19.47 -14.83
C ASN A 79 -0.88 -20.83 -15.34
N ARG A 80 -0.71 -21.91 -14.57
CA ARG A 80 -1.20 -23.24 -14.94
C ARG A 80 -2.72 -23.37 -14.82
N ALA A 81 -3.32 -22.69 -13.84
CA ALA A 81 -4.77 -22.68 -13.64
C ALA A 81 -5.49 -21.93 -14.77
N TYR A 82 -4.94 -20.82 -15.22
CA TYR A 82 -5.49 -20.01 -16.31
C TYR A 82 -5.42 -20.73 -17.68
N GLN A 83 -4.31 -21.40 -17.98
CA GLN A 83 -4.20 -22.13 -19.26
C GLN A 83 -5.11 -23.36 -19.33
N LYS A 84 -5.46 -23.97 -18.19
CA LYS A 84 -6.42 -25.08 -18.15
C LYS A 84 -7.86 -24.61 -18.42
N SER A 85 -8.26 -23.45 -17.92
CA SER A 85 -9.62 -22.94 -18.13
C SER A 85 -9.90 -22.48 -19.56
N LYS A 86 -8.86 -22.13 -20.35
CA LYS A 86 -8.98 -21.81 -21.77
C LYS A 86 -8.90 -23.00 -22.72
N ARG A 87 -8.70 -24.22 -22.19
CA ARG A 87 -8.63 -25.47 -22.97
C ARG A 87 -9.81 -26.41 -22.71
N SER A 88 -10.83 -25.98 -21.97
CA SER A 88 -12.10 -26.69 -21.79
C SER A 88 -13.23 -25.96 -22.50
#